data_AF-A0A929H1N3-F1
#
_entry.id   AF-A0A929H1N3-F1
#
_cell.length_a   1.000
_cell.length_b   1.000
_cell.length_c   1.000
_cell.angle_alpha   90.00
_cell.angle_beta   90.00
_cell.angle_gamma   90.00
#
_symmetry.space_group_name_H-M   'P 1'
#
loop_
_entity.id
_entity.type
_entity.pdbx_description
1 polymer ?
#
loop_
_entity_poly.entity_id
_entity_poly.type
_entity_poly.pdbx_seq_one_letter_code
_entity_poly.pdbx_strand_id
1 'polypeptide(L)'
;MGADARADRAYGPRSSHAERGADGGRARGFWRSDTHLIRLADYHIHTRFSIDSETGLEEACETAIARGLSEIAFTDHADFGPDDTPGYFRPAEYVAAVERCRAR
;
A
#
# COMPACT_ATOMS: atom_id res chain seq x y z
N MET A 1 -38.52 -26.31 -21.11
CA MET A 1 -38.27 -25.48 -19.91
C MET A 1 -36.83 -25.77 -19.50
N GLY A 2 -35.83 -25.19 -20.14
CA GLY A 2 -35.42 -23.80 -19.94
C GLY A 2 -34.25 -23.80 -18.96
N ALA A 3 -33.10 -24.32 -19.39
CA ALA A 3 -31.85 -24.27 -18.64
C ALA A 3 -31.24 -22.87 -18.85
N ASP A 4 -31.07 -22.12 -17.76
CA ASP A 4 -30.51 -20.78 -17.76
C ASP A 4 -29.01 -20.81 -18.03
N ALA A 5 -28.59 -19.84 -18.81
CA ALA A 5 -27.34 -19.78 -19.53
C ALA A 5 -26.35 -18.85 -18.83
N ARG A 6 -25.11 -19.32 -18.78
CA ARG A 6 -23.89 -18.61 -19.19
C ARG A 6 -23.52 -17.25 -18.55
N ALA A 7 -22.25 -17.26 -18.15
CA ALA A 7 -21.18 -16.36 -18.57
C ALA A 7 -20.68 -15.35 -17.53
N ASP A 8 -19.48 -15.67 -17.05
CA ASP A 8 -18.39 -14.75 -16.78
C ASP A 8 -18.49 -13.47 -17.61
N ARG A 9 -18.77 -12.36 -16.94
CA ARG A 9 -18.74 -11.03 -17.52
C ARG A 9 -17.53 -10.29 -16.99
N ALA A 10 -16.40 -10.50 -17.65
CA ALA A 10 -15.28 -9.58 -17.61
C ALA A 10 -15.73 -8.21 -18.12
N TYR A 11 -15.45 -7.16 -17.34
CA TYR A 11 -15.69 -5.76 -17.68
C TYR A 11 -14.62 -5.28 -18.68
N GLY A 12 -15.02 -4.80 -19.86
CA GLY A 12 -14.16 -4.41 -21.01
C GLY A 12 -13.55 -2.99 -20.91
N PRO A 13 -13.26 -2.27 -22.02
CA PRO A 13 -13.15 -2.67 -23.43
C PRO A 13 -11.80 -2.37 -24.12
N ARG A 14 -11.50 -3.23 -25.09
CA ARG A 14 -10.69 -3.15 -26.32
C ARG A 14 -10.09 -1.79 -26.71
N SER A 15 -8.75 -1.72 -26.73
CA SER A 15 -7.99 -0.72 -27.50
C SER A 15 -7.88 -1.16 -28.97
N SER A 16 -8.44 -0.37 -29.87
CA SER A 16 -8.32 -0.49 -31.32
C SER A 16 -6.88 -0.34 -31.78
N HIS A 17 -6.49 -1.14 -32.79
CA HIS A 17 -5.22 -1.05 -33.50
C HIS A 17 -4.90 0.40 -33.93
N ALA A 18 -3.76 0.92 -33.47
CA ALA A 18 -3.09 2.04 -34.09
C ALA A 18 -2.00 1.49 -35.02
N GLU A 19 -2.06 1.86 -36.29
CA GLU A 19 -1.10 1.46 -37.31
C GLU A 19 0.31 2.00 -37.00
N ARG A 20 1.32 1.21 -37.39
CA ARG A 20 2.74 1.53 -37.20
C ARG A 20 3.16 2.61 -38.20
N GLY A 21 3.22 3.86 -37.73
CA GLY A 21 4.01 4.91 -38.35
C GLY A 21 5.50 4.73 -38.02
N ALA A 22 6.33 4.68 -39.05
CA ALA A 22 7.78 4.65 -38.94
C ALA A 22 8.32 6.07 -38.75
N ASP A 23 8.57 6.48 -37.52
CA ASP A 23 9.61 7.48 -37.23
C ASP A 23 10.30 7.16 -35.88
N GLY A 24 11.59 7.46 -35.81
CA GLY A 24 12.48 7.16 -34.69
C GLY A 24 12.33 8.11 -33.50
N GLY A 25 11.12 8.41 -33.04
CA GLY A 25 10.89 9.20 -31.84
C GLY A 25 10.74 8.33 -30.60
N ARG A 26 11.71 8.36 -29.67
CA ARG A 26 11.51 7.82 -28.30
C ARG A 26 10.22 8.41 -27.74
N ALA A 27 9.22 7.57 -27.46
CA ALA A 27 8.03 7.96 -26.72
C ALA A 27 8.46 8.42 -25.32
N ARG A 28 8.77 9.72 -25.19
CA ARG A 28 8.94 10.37 -23.89
C ARG A 28 7.54 10.43 -23.29
N GLY A 29 7.24 9.47 -22.41
CA GLY A 29 6.04 9.48 -21.60
C GLY A 29 5.82 10.86 -20.99
N PHE A 30 4.62 11.38 -21.24
CA PHE A 30 4.11 12.71 -20.90
C PHE A 30 3.86 12.87 -19.39
N TRP A 31 4.84 12.53 -18.55
CA TRP A 31 4.77 12.71 -17.08
C TRP A 31 6.12 13.14 -16.49
N ARG A 32 6.92 13.91 -17.23
CA ARG A 32 8.03 14.65 -16.63
C ARG A 32 7.52 16.02 -16.25
N SER A 33 6.83 16.07 -15.12
CA SER A 33 6.43 17.32 -14.49
C SER A 33 7.61 17.83 -13.66
N ASP A 34 7.92 19.11 -13.81
CA ASP A 34 8.93 19.83 -13.05
C ASP A 34 8.76 19.63 -11.54
N THR A 35 9.89 19.69 -10.85
CA THR A 35 10.21 19.39 -9.45
C THR A 35 9.26 19.99 -8.38
N HIS A 36 8.00 19.59 -8.39
CA HIS A 36 7.15 19.60 -7.21
C HIS A 36 7.24 18.21 -6.60
N LEU A 37 7.89 18.13 -5.43
CA LEU A 37 8.09 16.91 -4.66
C LEU A 37 6.73 16.25 -4.40
N ILE A 38 6.32 15.30 -5.24
CA ILE A 38 5.25 14.38 -4.88
C ILE A 38 5.79 13.59 -3.69
N ARG A 39 5.28 13.91 -2.50
CA ARG A 39 5.58 13.18 -1.27
C ARG A 39 4.80 11.88 -1.32
N LEU A 40 5.50 10.79 -1.64
CA LEU A 40 4.92 9.45 -1.59
C LEU A 40 4.75 9.06 -0.12
N ALA A 41 3.57 8.54 0.23
CA ALA A 41 3.24 8.16 1.60
C ALA A 41 2.38 6.89 1.64
N ASP A 42 2.47 6.16 2.75
CA ASP A 42 1.63 5.00 3.05
C ASP A 42 1.05 5.12 4.46
N TYR A 43 -0.27 5.02 4.56
CA TYR A 43 -1.02 5.25 5.79
C TYR A 43 -1.77 4.01 6.27
N HIS A 44 -1.40 2.83 5.77
CA HIS A 44 -2.05 1.58 6.16
C HIS A 44 -1.02 0.45 6.32
N ILE A 45 -0.21 0.53 7.38
CA ILE A 45 0.87 -0.42 7.65
C ILE A 45 0.63 -1.15 8.96
N HIS A 46 0.68 -2.48 8.91
CA HIS A 46 0.64 -3.37 10.07
C HIS A 46 2.04 -3.83 10.47
N THR A 47 2.30 -3.88 11.77
CA THR A 47 3.57 -4.27 12.38
C THR A 47 3.35 -5.46 13.32
N ARG A 48 4.40 -5.88 14.04
CA ARG A 48 4.31 -6.91 15.10
C ARG A 48 3.34 -6.60 16.24
N PHE A 49 2.79 -5.39 16.27
CA PHE A 49 1.69 -5.00 17.17
C PHE A 49 0.31 -5.28 16.57
N SER A 50 0.25 -5.93 15.41
CA SER A 50 -0.94 -6.40 14.70
C SER A 50 -0.92 -7.92 14.60
N ILE A 51 -2.04 -8.59 14.91
CA ILE A 51 -2.12 -10.06 15.05
C ILE A 51 -1.77 -10.83 13.78
N ASP A 52 -1.83 -10.14 12.65
CA ASP A 52 -1.62 -10.63 11.30
C ASP A 52 -0.28 -10.19 10.68
N SER A 53 0.65 -9.64 11.48
CA SER A 53 1.95 -9.18 10.98
C SER A 53 3.09 -9.51 11.95
N GLU A 54 4.26 -9.82 11.37
CA GLU A 54 5.50 -10.10 12.11
C GLU A 54 6.54 -8.96 11.93
N THR A 55 6.23 -7.96 11.11
CA THR A 55 7.18 -6.90 10.71
C THR A 55 7.49 -5.95 11.87
N GLY A 56 8.77 -5.73 12.19
CA GLY A 56 9.15 -4.73 13.20
C GLY A 56 8.91 -3.29 12.73
N LEU A 57 8.64 -2.35 13.65
CA LEU A 57 8.49 -0.92 13.29
C LEU A 57 9.75 -0.38 12.61
N GLU A 58 10.92 -0.74 13.15
CA GLU A 58 12.21 -0.29 12.62
C GLU A 58 12.44 -0.79 11.19
N GLU A 59 12.12 -2.06 10.92
CA GLU A 59 12.20 -2.67 9.59
C GLU A 59 11.21 -2.02 8.61
N ALA A 60 10.00 -1.69 9.07
CA ALA A 60 9.01 -0.99 8.26
C ALA A 60 9.48 0.43 7.89
N CYS A 61 10.08 1.17 8.83
CA CYS A 61 10.70 2.47 8.56
C CYS A 61 11.84 2.37 7.54
N GLU A 62 12.76 1.42 7.72
CA GLU A 62 13.90 1.20 6.82
C GLU A 62 13.43 0.83 5.40
N THR A 63 12.40 -0.01 5.32
CA THR A 63 11.75 -0.36 4.06
C THR A 63 11.10 0.86 3.40
N ALA A 64 10.37 1.67 4.16
CA ALA A 64 9.73 2.88 3.63
C ALA A 64 10.75 3.86 3.03
N ILE A 65 11.88 4.08 3.73
CA ILE A 65 12.99 4.89 3.23
C ILE A 65 13.56 4.31 1.93
N ALA A 66 13.83 3.00 1.89
CA ALA A 66 14.35 2.33 0.71
C ALA A 66 13.39 2.39 -0.50
N ARG A 67 12.08 2.52 -0.25
CA ARG A 67 11.03 2.67 -1.27
C ARG A 67 10.78 4.13 -1.68
N GLY A 68 11.46 5.10 -1.07
CA GLY A 68 11.29 6.52 -1.35
C GLY A 68 9.99 7.11 -0.79
N LEU A 69 9.40 6.47 0.23
CA LEU A 69 8.31 7.06 1.00
C LEU A 69 8.86 8.18 1.87
N SER A 70 8.23 9.35 1.78
CA SER A 70 8.56 10.53 2.58
C SER A 70 7.84 10.55 3.92
N GLU A 71 6.78 9.75 4.07
CA GLU A 71 5.96 9.68 5.26
C GLU A 71 5.27 8.32 5.34
N ILE A 72 5.13 7.80 6.56
CA ILE A 72 4.34 6.59 6.83
C ILE A 72 3.52 6.75 8.11
N ALA A 73 2.39 6.03 8.19
CA ALA A 73 1.65 5.82 9.42
C ALA A 73 1.43 4.33 9.68
N PHE A 74 1.66 3.92 10.93
CA PHE A 74 1.30 2.59 11.41
C PHE A 74 -0.16 2.58 11.84
N THR A 75 -0.87 1.53 11.47
CA THR A 75 -2.32 1.34 11.71
C THR A 75 -2.60 -0.10 12.10
N ASP A 76 -1.91 -0.55 13.15
CA ASP A 76 -2.08 -1.88 13.73
C ASP A 76 -3.51 -2.09 14.25
N HIS A 77 -3.94 -3.36 14.27
CA HIS A 77 -5.27 -3.72 14.74
C HIS A 77 -5.49 -3.39 16.22
N ALA A 78 -6.68 -2.91 16.52
CA ALA A 78 -7.18 -2.70 17.87
C ALA A 78 -8.62 -3.22 17.92
N ASP A 79 -8.74 -4.55 17.98
CA ASP A 79 -10.03 -5.24 17.92
C ASP A 79 -10.54 -5.57 19.33
N PHE A 80 -11.83 -5.36 19.55
CA PHE A 80 -12.51 -5.47 20.86
C PHE A 80 -13.81 -6.28 20.78
N GLY A 81 -13.97 -7.06 19.72
CA GLY A 81 -15.05 -7.99 19.52
C GLY A 81 -15.01 -9.17 20.50
N PRO A 82 -16.13 -9.90 20.63
CA PRO A 82 -16.26 -11.01 21.57
C PRO A 82 -15.36 -12.20 21.24
N ASP A 83 -14.97 -12.34 19.96
CA ASP A 83 -14.12 -13.44 19.47
C ASP A 83 -12.63 -13.04 19.38
N ASP A 84 -12.28 -11.79 19.72
CA ASP A 84 -10.92 -11.29 19.60
C ASP A 84 -10.05 -11.74 20.77
N THR A 85 -8.77 -11.98 20.50
CA THR A 85 -7.82 -12.42 21.53
C THR A 85 -7.54 -11.26 22.49
N PRO A 86 -7.86 -11.38 23.79
CA PRO A 86 -7.69 -10.28 24.73
C PRO A 86 -6.21 -10.01 25.01
N GLY A 87 -5.89 -8.74 25.28
CA GLY A 87 -4.55 -8.33 25.71
C GLY A 87 -3.52 -8.13 24.60
N TYR A 88 -3.94 -8.24 23.34
CA TYR A 88 -3.10 -7.99 22.18
C TYR A 88 -2.81 -6.49 21.97
N PHE A 89 -3.80 -5.61 22.25
CA PHE A 89 -3.59 -4.17 22.20
C PHE A 89 -2.71 -3.69 23.37
N ARG A 90 -1.49 -3.23 23.06
CA ARG A 90 -0.47 -2.78 24.03
C ARG A 90 -0.08 -1.31 23.81
N PRO A 91 -0.93 -0.34 24.19
CA PRO A 91 -0.78 1.06 23.78
C PRO A 91 0.50 1.73 24.28
N ALA A 92 0.92 1.46 25.52
CA ALA A 92 2.12 2.08 26.08
C ALA A 92 3.41 1.62 25.37
N GLU A 93 3.51 0.32 25.08
CA GLU A 93 4.64 -0.26 24.34
C GLU A 93 4.63 0.17 22.88
N TYR A 94 3.45 0.25 22.28
CA TYR A 94 3.25 0.72 20.92
C TYR A 94 3.75 2.14 20.73
N VAL A 95 3.24 3.08 21.54
CA VAL A 95 3.64 4.50 21.48
C VAL A 95 5.13 4.64 21.76
N ALA A 96 5.66 3.96 22.78
CA ALA A 96 7.09 3.99 23.06
C ALA A 96 7.94 3.47 21.88
N ALA A 97 7.47 2.47 21.13
CA ALA A 97 8.15 1.97 19.94
C ALA A 97 8.11 2.96 18.78
N VAL A 98 6.96 3.60 18.53
CA VAL A 98 6.82 4.66 17.53
C VAL A 98 7.76 5.83 17.84
N GLU A 99 7.81 6.28 19.10
CA GLU A 99 8.68 7.39 19.50
C GLU A 99 10.17 7.05 19.36
N ARG A 100 10.58 5.80 19.62
CA ARG A 100 11.95 5.37 19.32
C ARG A 100 12.29 5.46 17.84
N CYS A 101 11.35 5.11 16.95
CA CYS A 101 11.55 5.22 15.51
C CYS A 101 11.61 6.69 15.05
N ARG A 102 10.77 7.56 15.61
CA ARG A 102 10.75 9.00 15.31
C ARG A 102 12.01 9.75 15.75
N ALA A 103 12.72 9.24 16.74
CA ALA A 103 13.94 9.84 17.27
C ALA A 103 15.21 9.52 16.46
N ARG A 104 15.11 8.72 15.38
CA ARG A 104 16.21 8.33 14.49
C ARG A 104 16.21 9.19 13.23
#